data_AF-A0A645FEQ5-F1
#
_entry.id   AF-A0A645FEQ5-F1
#
_cell.length_a   1.000
_cell.length_b   1.000
_cell.length_c   1.000
_cell.angle_alpha   90.00
_cell.angle_beta   90.00
_cell.angle_gamma   90.00
#
_symmetry.space_group_name_H-M   'P 1'
#
loop_
_entity.id
_entity.type
_entity.pdbx_description
1 polymer ?
#
loop_
_entity_poly.entity_id
_entity_poly.type
_entity_poly.pdbx_seq_one_letter_code
_entity_poly.pdbx_strand_id
1 'polypeptide(L)'
;MDLKLSKIYDGFRHDSGDPFTFVDRVIEHYRKMGIDPMKKVIVFSDALDAEAAVRLKKYCQGKINCSFGIGTSLTNNSEFFRESPPLNMVIKLHSINGIPVVKLSDSPEKETGERDALRVANYIVGRKGLDD
;
A
#
# COMPACT_ATOMS: atom_id res chain seq x y z
N MET A 1 0.11 11.49 10.11
CA MET A 1 1.59 11.71 10.10
C MET A 1 1.86 13.15 10.50
N ASP A 2 2.95 13.44 11.20
CA ASP A 2 3.29 14.82 11.60
C ASP A 2 3.87 15.64 10.42
N LEU A 3 3.81 16.97 10.51
CA LEU A 3 4.24 17.93 9.48
C LEU A 3 5.71 17.75 9.10
N LYS A 4 6.59 17.53 10.08
CA LYS A 4 8.04 17.36 9.84
C LYS A 4 8.29 16.22 8.86
N LEU A 5 7.73 15.05 9.13
CA LEU A 5 7.91 13.89 8.26
C LEU A 5 7.23 14.11 6.91
N SER A 6 6.04 14.72 6.90
CA SER A 6 5.31 15.01 5.65
C SER A 6 6.08 15.96 4.71
N LYS A 7 6.97 16.79 5.25
CA LYS A 7 7.88 17.63 4.46
C LYS A 7 9.09 16.87 3.94
N ILE A 8 9.72 16.03 4.77
CA ILE A 8 10.94 15.28 4.45
C ILE A 8 10.70 14.23 3.36
N TYR A 9 9.60 13.49 3.42
CA TYR A 9 9.31 12.46 2.42
C TYR A 9 8.72 13.07 1.15
N ASP A 10 9.18 12.62 -0.01
CA ASP A 10 8.69 13.09 -1.32
C ASP A 10 7.27 12.60 -1.65
N GLY A 11 6.78 11.60 -0.95
CA GLY A 11 5.54 10.96 -1.33
C GLY A 11 5.14 9.76 -0.47
N PHE A 12 4.08 9.09 -0.94
CA PHE A 12 3.57 7.85 -0.38
C PHE A 12 3.66 6.72 -1.41
N ARG A 13 3.69 5.48 -0.94
CA ARG A 13 3.56 4.28 -1.78
C ARG A 13 2.26 3.56 -1.43
N HIS A 14 1.41 3.32 -2.42
CA HIS A 14 0.19 2.54 -2.28
C HIS A 14 0.47 1.07 -2.58
N ASP A 15 0.23 0.21 -1.59
CA ASP A 15 0.57 -1.22 -1.60
C ASP A 15 -0.58 -2.14 -1.14
N SER A 16 -1.74 -1.57 -0.79
CA SER A 16 -2.94 -2.31 -0.38
C SER A 16 -4.15 -1.37 -0.29
N GLY A 17 -5.34 -1.90 -0.51
CA GLY A 17 -6.61 -1.18 -0.38
C GLY A 17 -7.08 -0.53 -1.68
N ASP A 18 -8.13 0.30 -1.59
CA ASP A 18 -8.67 1.02 -2.75
C ASP A 18 -7.76 2.22 -3.12
N PRO A 19 -7.15 2.23 -4.32
CA PRO A 19 -6.18 3.26 -4.69
C PRO A 19 -6.81 4.64 -4.87
N PHE A 20 -8.09 4.75 -5.20
CA PHE A 20 -8.78 6.04 -5.38
C PHE A 20 -9.04 6.71 -4.03
N THR A 21 -9.59 5.97 -3.08
CA THR A 21 -9.76 6.41 -1.69
C THR A 21 -8.42 6.77 -1.06
N PHE A 22 -7.36 6.01 -1.37
CA PHE A 22 -6.01 6.33 -0.91
C PHE A 22 -5.52 7.69 -1.43
N VAL A 23 -5.73 7.99 -2.72
CA VAL A 23 -5.40 9.31 -3.30
C VAL A 23 -6.09 10.43 -2.56
N ASP A 24 -7.40 10.31 -2.34
CA ASP A 24 -8.17 11.33 -1.63
C ASP A 24 -7.66 11.56 -0.21
N ARG A 25 -7.36 10.48 0.52
CA ARG A 25 -6.80 10.53 1.88
C ARG A 25 -5.43 11.21 1.92
N VAL A 26 -4.55 10.91 0.96
CA VAL A 26 -3.20 11.50 0.89
C VAL A 26 -3.27 12.99 0.56
N ILE A 27 -4.12 13.38 -0.40
CA ILE A 27 -4.33 14.79 -0.75
C ILE A 27 -4.85 15.57 0.46
N GLU A 28 -5.86 15.02 1.14
CA GLU A 28 -6.45 15.65 2.31
C GLU A 28 -5.43 15.77 3.45
N HIS A 29 -4.61 14.74 3.66
CA HIS A 29 -3.51 14.78 4.62
C HIS A 29 -2.53 15.93 4.32
N TYR A 30 -2.08 16.09 3.07
CA TYR A 30 -1.18 17.18 2.71
C TYR A 30 -1.82 18.56 2.85
N ARG A 31 -3.09 18.72 2.45
CA ARG A 31 -3.85 19.97 2.59
C ARG A 31 -3.97 20.39 4.06
N LYS A 32 -4.33 19.46 4.95
CA LYS A 32 -4.38 19.70 6.41
C LYS A 32 -3.04 20.17 6.98
N MET A 33 -1.94 19.77 6.36
CA MET A 33 -0.58 20.13 6.75
C MET A 33 -0.06 21.41 6.06
N GLY A 34 -0.87 22.09 5.24
CA GLY A 34 -0.46 23.26 4.46
C GLY A 34 0.60 22.94 3.40
N ILE A 35 0.67 21.68 2.95
CA ILE A 35 1.58 21.22 1.90
C ILE A 35 0.81 21.15 0.59
N ASP A 36 1.38 21.74 -0.46
CA ASP A 36 0.87 21.60 -1.82
C ASP A 36 1.03 20.14 -2.30
N PRO A 37 -0.07 19.39 -2.52
CA PRO A 37 0.00 18.00 -2.96
C PRO A 37 0.70 17.83 -4.33
N MET A 38 0.70 18.87 -5.19
CA MET A 38 1.38 18.82 -6.49
C MET A 38 2.90 18.83 -6.39
N LYS A 39 3.47 19.02 -5.20
CA LYS A 39 4.91 18.86 -4.92
C LYS A 39 5.26 17.48 -4.40
N LYS A 40 4.28 16.59 -4.29
CA LYS A 40 4.43 15.24 -3.75
C LYS A 40 4.04 14.21 -4.79
N VAL A 41 4.42 12.95 -4.55
CA VAL A 41 4.14 11.83 -5.45
C VAL A 41 3.43 10.68 -4.72
N ILE A 42 2.54 9.99 -5.43
CA ILE A 42 2.08 8.65 -5.03
C ILE A 42 2.68 7.62 -5.98
N VAL A 43 3.34 6.60 -5.44
CA VAL A 43 3.80 5.44 -6.21
C VAL A 43 2.79 4.31 -5.99
N PHE A 44 2.09 3.90 -7.05
CA PHE A 44 1.18 2.76 -6.96
C PHE A 44 1.89 1.47 -7.36
N SER A 45 1.82 0.44 -6.52
CA SER A 45 2.51 -0.84 -6.77
C SER A 45 1.70 -2.09 -6.45
N ASP A 46 0.45 -1.96 -5.99
CA ASP A 46 -0.40 -3.12 -5.68
C ASP A 46 -1.04 -3.69 -6.96
N ALA A 47 -0.47 -4.80 -7.45
CA ALA A 47 -1.04 -5.68 -8.49
C ALA A 47 -1.66 -4.94 -9.69
N LEU A 48 -0.98 -3.92 -10.21
CA LEU A 48 -1.49 -3.12 -11.33
C LEU A 48 -1.34 -3.83 -12.68
N ASP A 49 -2.25 -3.50 -13.59
CA ASP A 49 -2.11 -3.64 -15.03
C ASP A 49 -2.05 -2.25 -15.71
N ALA A 50 -1.84 -2.23 -17.03
CA ALA A 50 -1.73 -0.99 -17.79
C ALA A 50 -3.04 -0.17 -17.78
N GLU A 51 -4.20 -0.82 -17.79
CA GLU A 51 -5.50 -0.14 -17.82
C GLU A 51 -5.77 0.57 -16.49
N ALA A 52 -5.53 -0.13 -15.37
CA ALA A 52 -5.59 0.42 -14.03
C ALA A 52 -4.65 1.62 -13.85
N ALA A 53 -3.42 1.53 -14.36
CA ALA A 53 -2.47 2.64 -14.33
C ALA A 53 -2.99 3.87 -15.10
N VAL A 54 -3.60 3.68 -16.28
CA VAL A 54 -4.20 4.79 -17.05
C VAL A 54 -5.37 5.42 -16.31
N ARG A 55 -6.27 4.62 -15.72
CA ARG A 55 -7.40 5.13 -14.92
C ARG A 55 -6.90 5.96 -13.73
N LEU A 56 -5.90 5.46 -13.01
CA LEU A 56 -5.30 6.17 -11.88
C LEU A 56 -4.57 7.45 -12.31
N LYS A 57 -3.86 7.42 -13.45
CA LYS A 57 -3.18 8.60 -13.99
C LYS A 57 -4.17 9.72 -14.29
N LYS A 58 -5.30 9.39 -14.92
CA LYS A 58 -6.40 10.34 -15.18
C LYS A 58 -6.98 10.87 -13.87
N TYR A 59 -7.18 10.00 -12.88
CA TYR A 59 -7.74 10.39 -11.59
C TYR A 59 -6.83 11.34 -10.79
N CYS A 60 -5.50 11.14 -10.86
CA CYS A 60 -4.51 11.98 -10.17
C CYS A 60 -4.24 13.31 -10.90
N GLN A 61 -4.64 13.44 -12.16
CA GLN A 61 -4.33 14.60 -13.00
C GLN A 61 -4.80 15.91 -12.34
N GLY A 62 -3.87 16.85 -12.17
CA GLY A 62 -4.14 18.15 -11.54
C GLY A 62 -4.38 18.09 -10.02
N LYS A 63 -4.27 16.91 -9.40
CA LYS A 63 -4.49 16.72 -7.96
C LYS A 63 -3.21 16.35 -7.21
N ILE A 64 -2.41 15.43 -7.74
CA ILE A 64 -1.14 14.96 -7.16
C ILE A 64 -0.30 14.27 -8.25
N ASN A 65 1.04 14.29 -8.15
CA ASN A 65 1.86 13.52 -9.08
C ASN A 65 1.77 12.02 -8.76
N CYS A 66 1.94 11.19 -9.79
CA CYS A 66 1.91 9.74 -9.61
C CYS A 66 2.91 9.00 -10.49
N SER A 67 3.36 7.84 -10.01
CA SER A 67 4.17 6.87 -10.71
C SER A 67 3.65 5.46 -10.45
N PHE A 68 4.01 4.49 -11.31
CA PHE A 68 3.45 3.14 -11.31
C PHE A 68 4.57 2.09 -11.34
N GLY A 69 4.60 1.24 -10.32
CA GLY A 69 5.41 0.01 -10.30
C GLY A 69 4.55 -1.17 -10.76
N ILE A 70 4.73 -1.60 -12.00
CA ILE A 70 3.98 -2.71 -12.58
C ILE A 70 4.89 -3.94 -12.66
N GLY A 71 4.55 -4.98 -11.90
CA GLY A 71 5.34 -6.21 -11.78
C GLY A 71 4.81 -7.32 -12.68
N THR A 72 4.10 -8.28 -12.08
CA THR A 72 3.60 -9.51 -12.72
C THR A 72 2.91 -9.26 -14.06
N SER A 73 2.07 -8.23 -14.19
CA SER A 73 1.38 -7.91 -15.45
C SER A 73 2.34 -7.64 -16.62
N LEU A 74 3.55 -7.11 -16.38
CA LEU A 74 4.56 -6.88 -17.42
C LEU A 74 5.50 -8.08 -17.61
N THR A 75 5.92 -8.72 -16.53
CA THR A 75 7.02 -9.71 -16.58
C THR A 75 6.56 -11.16 -16.63
N ASN A 76 5.33 -11.45 -16.19
CA ASN A 76 4.75 -12.79 -16.15
C ASN A 76 3.22 -12.69 -16.21
N ASN A 77 2.68 -12.28 -17.35
CA ASN A 77 1.27 -11.96 -17.52
C ASN A 77 0.40 -13.24 -17.60
N SER A 78 -0.58 -13.40 -16.71
CA SER A 78 -1.47 -14.58 -16.66
C SER A 78 -2.41 -14.72 -17.85
N GLU A 79 -2.78 -13.62 -18.51
CA GLU A 79 -3.60 -13.67 -19.73
C GLU A 79 -2.81 -14.16 -20.94
N PHE A 80 -1.50 -13.94 -20.94
CA PHE A 80 -0.59 -14.45 -21.98
C PHE A 80 -0.17 -15.89 -21.68
N PHE A 81 0.30 -16.16 -20.46
CA PHE A 81 0.73 -17.48 -20.01
C PHE A 81 -0.43 -18.30 -19.39
N ARG A 82 -1.52 -18.48 -20.13
CA ARG A 82 -2.74 -19.14 -19.60
C ARG A 82 -2.53 -20.60 -19.18
N GLU A 83 -1.70 -21.32 -19.93
CA GLU A 83 -1.40 -22.74 -19.70
C GLU A 83 -0.29 -22.95 -18.65
N SER A 84 0.48 -21.89 -18.35
CA SER A 84 1.54 -21.90 -17.34
C SER A 84 1.48 -20.59 -16.52
N PRO A 85 0.42 -20.39 -15.73
CA PRO A 85 0.20 -19.14 -15.04
C PRO A 85 1.31 -18.85 -14.01
N PRO A 86 1.50 -17.58 -13.62
CA PRO A 86 2.52 -17.20 -12.65
C PRO A 86 2.32 -17.93 -11.31
N LEU A 87 3.41 -18.45 -10.76
CA LEU A 87 3.40 -19.00 -9.40
C LEU A 87 3.26 -17.87 -8.38
N ASN A 88 2.16 -17.88 -7.62
CA ASN A 88 1.97 -16.94 -6.52
C ASN A 88 2.76 -17.38 -5.28
N MET A 89 3.98 -16.86 -5.14
CA MET A 89 4.87 -17.14 -4.02
C MET A 89 5.35 -15.85 -3.35
N VAL A 90 5.62 -15.94 -2.05
CA VAL A 90 6.05 -14.81 -1.23
C VAL A 90 7.19 -15.21 -0.30
N ILE A 91 8.09 -14.27 -0.04
CA ILE A 91 9.06 -14.33 1.06
C ILE A 91 8.69 -13.22 2.02
N LYS A 92 8.51 -13.55 3.30
CA LYS A 92 8.13 -12.62 4.35
C LYS A 92 9.10 -12.73 5.51
N LEU A 93 9.38 -11.60 6.15
CA LEU A 93 10.10 -11.60 7.42
C LEU A 93 9.24 -12.31 8.47
N HIS A 94 9.81 -13.28 9.17
CA HIS A 94 9.09 -14.09 10.15
C HIS A 94 9.38 -13.64 11.59
N SER A 95 10.64 -13.38 11.92
CA SER A 95 11.06 -12.92 13.25
C SER A 95 12.34 -12.08 13.20
N ILE A 96 12.56 -11.28 14.24
CA ILE A 96 13.81 -10.56 14.52
C ILE A 96 14.21 -10.88 15.96
N ASN A 97 15.44 -11.34 16.20
CA ASN A 97 15.94 -11.70 17.53
C ASN A 97 15.02 -12.67 18.29
N GLY A 98 14.40 -13.62 17.58
CA GLY A 98 13.45 -14.59 18.15
C GLY A 98 12.06 -14.01 18.45
N ILE A 99 11.80 -12.73 18.19
CA ILE A 99 10.50 -12.09 18.38
C ILE A 99 9.72 -12.14 17.05
N PRO A 100 8.49 -12.69 17.02
CA PRO A 100 7.66 -12.71 15.82
C PRO A 100 7.36 -11.30 15.31
N VAL A 101 7.39 -11.12 13.99
CA VAL A 101 6.96 -9.86 13.36
C VAL A 101 5.59 -10.02 12.71
N VAL A 102 4.90 -8.90 12.53
CA VAL A 102 3.60 -8.85 11.86
C VAL A 102 3.58 -7.79 10.77
N LYS A 103 2.80 -8.04 9.72
CA LYS A 103 2.35 -7.03 8.76
C LYS A 103 0.84 -6.86 8.94
N LEU A 104 0.44 -5.72 9.49
CA LEU A 104 -0.94 -5.28 9.43
C LEU A 104 -1.20 -4.67 8.04
N SER A 105 -2.43 -4.80 7.55
CA SER A 105 -2.83 -4.38 6.20
C SER A 105 -4.15 -3.62 6.25
N ASP A 106 -4.37 -2.72 5.31
CA ASP A 106 -5.67 -2.05 5.12
C ASP A 106 -6.76 -3.01 4.62
N SER A 107 -6.34 -4.14 4.04
CA SER A 107 -7.16 -5.32 3.77
C SER A 107 -6.94 -6.36 4.88
N PRO A 108 -7.88 -6.57 5.82
CA PRO A 108 -7.72 -7.49 6.96
C PRO A 108 -7.35 -8.93 6.56
N GLU A 109 -7.84 -9.39 5.42
CA GLU A 109 -7.55 -10.70 4.84
C GLU A 109 -6.08 -10.86 4.38
N LYS A 110 -5.34 -9.75 4.26
CA LYS A 110 -3.91 -9.74 3.88
C LYS A 110 -2.97 -9.55 5.08
N GLU A 111 -3.47 -9.60 6.31
CA GLU A 111 -2.62 -9.57 7.51
C GLU A 111 -1.75 -10.82 7.60
N THR A 112 -0.51 -10.66 8.08
CA THR A 112 0.45 -11.79 8.15
C THR A 112 1.23 -11.75 9.45
N GLY A 113 1.35 -12.89 10.11
CA GLY A 113 2.09 -13.04 11.35
C GLY A 113 1.46 -14.13 12.23
N GLU A 114 2.09 -14.40 13.36
CA GLU A 114 1.53 -15.32 14.36
C GLU A 114 0.27 -14.74 14.99
N ARG A 115 -0.68 -15.60 15.36
CA ARG A 115 -2.00 -15.20 15.86
C ARG A 115 -1.91 -14.28 17.07
N ASP A 116 -1.09 -14.64 18.06
CA ASP A 116 -0.95 -13.83 19.28
C ASP A 116 -0.23 -12.50 19.02
N ALA A 117 0.78 -12.49 18.14
CA ALA A 117 1.45 -11.26 17.74
C ALA A 117 0.50 -10.32 16.99
N LEU A 118 -0.35 -10.86 16.10
CA LEU A 118 -1.38 -10.09 15.39
C LEU A 118 -2.43 -9.51 16.33
N ARG A 119 -2.87 -10.29 17.32
CA ARG A 119 -3.82 -9.86 18.35
C ARG A 119 -3.26 -8.68 19.15
N VAL A 120 -2.05 -8.83 19.69
CA VAL A 120 -1.36 -7.78 20.45
C VAL A 120 -1.11 -6.54 19.58
N ALA A 121 -0.66 -6.70 18.33
CA ALA A 121 -0.41 -5.58 17.45
C ALA A 121 -1.68 -4.79 17.11
N ASN A 122 -2.78 -5.48 16.77
CA ASN A 122 -4.07 -4.83 16.50
C ASN A 122 -4.61 -4.05 17.71
N TYR A 123 -4.42 -4.59 18.92
CA TYR A 123 -4.76 -3.90 20.16
C TYR A 123 -3.91 -2.64 20.36
N ILE A 124 -2.58 -2.74 20.22
CA ILE A 124 -1.65 -1.61 20.40
C ILE A 124 -1.98 -0.44 19.46
N VAL A 125 -2.33 -0.73 18.21
CA VAL A 125 -2.67 0.31 17.22
C VAL A 125 -4.14 0.75 17.27
N GLY A 126 -4.93 0.21 18.21
CA GLY A 126 -6.33 0.60 18.43
C GLY A 126 -7.30 0.17 17.33
N ARG A 127 -6.99 -0.89 16.57
CA ARG A 127 -7.88 -1.43 15.52
C ARG A 127 -8.93 -2.40 16.05
N LYS A 128 -8.62 -3.15 17.10
CA LYS A 128 -9.48 -4.17 17.73
C LYS A 128 -9.25 -4.20 19.25
N GLY A 129 -10.21 -4.71 20.01
CA GLY A 129 -10.01 -5.08 21.40
C GLY A 129 -9.00 -6.21 21.55
N LEU A 130 -8.46 -6.38 22.77
CA LEU A 130 -7.43 -7.40 23.03
C LEU A 130 -7.98 -8.84 22.93
N ASP A 131 -9.28 -8.99 23.15
CA ASP A 131 -10.02 -10.26 23.20
C ASP A 131 -11.07 -10.37 22.08
N ASP A 132 -11.08 -9.43 21.13
CA ASP A 132 -11.87 -9.47 19.89
C ASP A 132 -11.23 -10.39 18.84
#